data_AF-A0A2H3BCG8-F1
#
_entry.id   AF-A0A2H3BCG8-F1
#
_cell.length_a   1.000
_cell.length_b   1.000
_cell.length_c   1.000
_cell.angle_alpha   90.00
_cell.angle_beta   90.00
_cell.angle_gamma   90.00
#
_symmetry.space_group_name_H-M   'P 1'
#
loop_
_entity.id
_entity.type
_entity.pdbx_description
1 polymer ?
#
loop_
_entity_poly.entity_id
_entity_poly.type
_entity_poly.pdbx_seq_one_letter_code
_entity_poly.pdbx_strand_id
1 'polypeptide(L)'
;MDTAEERRTAHNASSRRSYAKHRDFINQKRKDAYKQKKGRRNESRLESPIPLQAVPSVETEANGGHSYTEHCPSLTEAMEQINSISASFIILTMGSPKHYADTIYQQFVTLDFPQGLLDSAILDMSSFEQSLLKQERVILHSPSITGGSEMGRLRAVLDPVRLLAGWLEEMIYEAMVSPARLREKYLRKDLAFLKDD
;
A
#
# COMPACT_ATOMS: atom_id res chain seq x y z
N MET A 1 -43.89 -27.63 11.47
CA MET A 1 -42.55 -28.27 11.48
C MET A 1 -41.54 -27.16 11.31
N ASP A 2 -40.84 -26.79 12.39
CA ASP A 2 -39.79 -25.75 12.33
C ASP A 2 -38.64 -26.22 11.44
N THR A 3 -38.41 -25.48 10.36
CA THR A 3 -37.37 -25.80 9.39
C THR A 3 -35.98 -25.63 10.02
N ALA A 4 -35.00 -26.41 9.56
CA ALA A 4 -33.62 -26.34 10.06
C ALA A 4 -32.96 -24.95 9.85
N GLU A 5 -33.53 -24.14 8.95
CA GLU A 5 -33.13 -22.78 8.65
C GLU A 5 -33.65 -21.78 9.69
N GLU A 6 -34.85 -21.99 10.21
CA GLU A 6 -35.47 -21.16 11.24
C GLU A 6 -34.75 -21.32 12.59
N ARG A 7 -34.35 -22.55 12.94
CA ARG A 7 -33.50 -22.82 14.11
C ARG A 7 -32.11 -22.17 14.02
N ARG A 8 -31.49 -22.17 12.83
CA ARG A 8 -30.21 -21.46 12.61
C ARG A 8 -30.37 -19.95 12.74
N THR A 9 -31.45 -19.40 12.22
CA THR A 9 -31.70 -17.95 12.25
C THR A 9 -31.96 -17.47 13.68
N ALA A 10 -32.77 -18.20 14.47
CA ALA A 10 -33.00 -17.89 15.87
C ALA A 10 -31.73 -17.99 16.72
N HIS A 11 -30.91 -19.03 16.50
CA HIS A 11 -29.63 -19.19 17.18
C HIS A 11 -28.66 -18.05 16.85
N ASN A 12 -28.55 -17.66 15.57
CA ASN A 12 -27.71 -16.54 15.14
C ASN A 12 -28.19 -15.20 15.71
N ALA A 13 -29.49 -14.96 15.77
CA ALA A 13 -30.07 -13.76 16.37
C ALA A 13 -29.78 -13.69 17.89
N SER A 14 -29.91 -14.82 18.60
CA SER A 14 -29.57 -14.92 20.02
C SER A 14 -28.08 -14.66 20.28
N SER A 15 -27.21 -15.31 19.49
CA SER A 15 -25.75 -15.14 19.58
C SER A 15 -25.34 -13.69 19.31
N ARG A 16 -25.92 -13.03 18.29
CA ARG A 16 -25.66 -11.60 18.01
C ARG A 16 -26.07 -10.69 19.17
N ARG A 17 -27.23 -10.94 19.79
CA ARG A 17 -27.69 -10.16 20.96
C ARG A 17 -26.80 -10.37 22.18
N SER A 18 -26.36 -11.61 22.42
CA SER A 18 -25.42 -11.91 23.50
C SER A 18 -24.05 -11.25 23.29
N TYR A 19 -23.54 -11.31 22.05
CA TYR A 19 -22.29 -10.65 21.69
C TYR A 19 -22.39 -9.13 21.82
N ALA A 20 -23.49 -8.52 21.38
CA ALA A 20 -23.71 -7.08 21.53
C ALA A 20 -23.65 -6.62 23.00
N LYS A 21 -24.24 -7.40 23.93
CA LYS A 21 -24.22 -7.08 25.37
C LYS A 21 -22.82 -7.18 26.00
N HIS A 22 -21.97 -8.07 25.51
CA HIS A 22 -20.64 -8.34 26.10
C HIS A 22 -19.49 -7.85 25.21
N ARG A 23 -19.80 -7.13 24.13
CA ARG A 23 -18.82 -6.73 23.11
C ARG A 23 -17.70 -5.90 23.71
N ASP A 24 -18.06 -4.94 24.57
CA ASP A 24 -17.10 -4.02 25.16
C ASP A 24 -16.22 -4.73 26.19
N PHE A 25 -16.79 -5.63 27.00
CA PHE A 25 -16.01 -6.48 27.91
C PHE A 25 -15.05 -7.41 27.16
N ILE A 26 -15.50 -8.03 26.07
CA ILE A 26 -14.65 -8.91 25.23
C ILE A 26 -13.53 -8.10 24.57
N ASN A 27 -13.84 -6.92 24.04
CA ASN A 27 -12.86 -6.05 23.42
C ASN A 27 -11.86 -5.48 24.41
N GLN A 28 -12.32 -5.13 25.62
CA GLN A 28 -11.46 -4.66 26.70
C GLN A 28 -10.49 -5.77 27.14
N LYS A 29 -11.01 -6.97 27.38
CA LYS A 29 -10.17 -8.14 27.72
C LYS A 29 -9.15 -8.48 26.63
N ARG A 30 -9.50 -8.29 25.34
CA ARG A 30 -8.55 -8.44 24.22
C ARG A 30 -7.46 -7.37 24.22
N LYS A 31 -7.82 -6.11 24.47
CA LYS A 31 -6.86 -5.00 24.59
C LYS A 31 -5.90 -5.25 25.77
N ASP A 32 -6.40 -5.71 26.90
CA ASP A 32 -5.59 -5.97 28.09
C ASP A 32 -4.65 -7.18 27.88
N ALA A 33 -5.12 -8.25 27.24
CA ALA A 33 -4.28 -9.38 26.85
C ALA A 33 -3.17 -8.99 25.86
N TYR A 34 -3.48 -8.08 24.92
CA TYR A 34 -2.49 -7.56 23.98
C TYR A 34 -1.44 -6.70 24.69
N LYS A 35 -1.85 -5.83 25.63
CA LYS A 35 -0.94 -5.04 26.47
C LYS A 35 -0.03 -5.93 27.32
N GLN A 36 -0.56 -6.99 27.95
CA GLN A 36 0.26 -7.93 28.72
C GLN A 36 1.25 -8.72 27.85
N LYS A 37 0.85 -9.15 26.65
CA LYS A 37 1.77 -9.83 25.71
C LYS A 37 2.86 -8.89 25.17
N LYS A 38 2.55 -7.60 24.98
CA LYS A 38 3.53 -6.60 24.57
C LYS A 38 4.51 -6.24 25.71
N GLY A 39 4.04 -6.22 26.96
CA GLY A 39 4.89 -6.01 28.15
C GLY A 39 5.90 -7.15 28.40
N ARG A 40 5.46 -8.41 28.27
CA ARG A 40 6.34 -9.58 28.49
C ARG A 40 7.49 -9.72 27.48
N ARG A 41 7.40 -9.11 26.30
CA ARG A 41 8.48 -9.13 25.29
C ARG A 41 9.61 -8.13 25.60
N ASN A 42 9.34 -7.15 26.48
CA ASN A 42 10.30 -6.12 26.87
C ASN A 42 10.99 -6.41 28.22
N GLU A 43 10.41 -7.28 29.07
CA GLU A 43 11.04 -7.68 30.34
C GLU A 43 12.11 -8.77 30.17
N SER A 44 12.12 -9.53 29.07
CA SER A 44 13.09 -10.62 28.85
C SER A 44 14.44 -10.17 28.27
N ARG A 45 14.79 -8.88 28.36
CA ARG A 45 16.06 -8.32 27.85
C ARG A 45 16.90 -7.60 28.92
N LEU A 46 16.58 -7.77 30.19
CA LEU A 46 17.32 -7.18 31.31
C LEU A 46 17.79 -8.26 32.28
N GLU A 47 18.95 -8.84 31.99
CA GLU A 47 19.89 -9.54 32.90
C GLU A 47 21.12 -9.87 32.02
N SER A 48 22.38 -9.52 32.31
CA SER A 48 23.08 -9.30 33.58
C SER A 48 24.36 -8.43 33.35
N PRO A 49 25.10 -8.04 34.42
CA PRO A 49 25.87 -6.80 34.51
C PRO A 49 27.39 -6.97 34.46
N ILE A 50 28.14 -5.91 34.14
CA ILE A 50 29.48 -5.65 34.71
C ILE A 50 29.66 -4.12 34.92
N PRO A 51 30.12 -3.66 36.10
CA PRO A 51 30.07 -2.26 36.53
C PRO A 51 31.40 -1.53 36.35
N LEU A 52 31.37 -0.23 36.03
CA LEU A 52 32.41 0.69 36.48
C LEU A 52 31.80 2.04 36.91
N GLN A 53 32.17 2.38 38.14
CA GLN A 53 31.76 3.53 38.94
C GLN A 53 32.12 4.87 38.28
N ALA A 54 31.23 5.85 38.40
CA ALA A 54 31.48 7.08 39.18
C ALA A 54 30.22 7.97 39.22
N VAL A 55 29.72 8.21 40.42
CA VAL A 55 28.67 9.13 40.90
C VAL A 55 29.37 10.47 41.30
N PRO A 56 28.75 11.66 41.55
CA PRO A 56 27.32 12.05 41.72
C PRO A 56 26.83 13.23 40.84
N SER A 57 25.56 13.22 40.40
CA SER A 57 24.37 13.92 40.97
C SER A 57 24.45 15.46 41.02
N VAL A 58 23.61 16.16 40.24
CA VAL A 58 22.54 17.04 40.76
C VAL A 58 21.37 17.05 39.77
N GLU A 59 20.20 16.92 40.37
CA GLU A 59 18.82 16.82 39.89
C GLU A 59 18.39 17.82 38.81
N THR A 60 17.59 17.33 37.86
CA THR A 60 16.35 18.02 37.50
C THR A 60 15.31 16.98 37.05
N GLU A 61 14.33 16.75 37.92
CA GLU A 61 13.06 16.15 37.56
C GLU A 61 12.36 17.03 36.51
N ALA A 62 11.83 16.44 35.45
CA ALA A 62 10.43 16.61 35.04
C ALA A 62 10.18 15.99 33.66
N ASN A 63 9.20 15.08 33.61
CA ASN A 63 8.42 14.75 32.43
C ASN A 63 9.19 14.22 31.20
N GLY A 64 9.63 12.97 31.28
CA GLY A 64 9.74 12.09 30.12
C GLY A 64 8.36 11.70 29.59
N GLY A 65 7.54 12.68 29.18
CA GLY A 65 6.37 12.44 28.38
C GLY A 65 6.82 11.98 27.00
N HIS A 66 6.95 10.67 26.80
CA HIS A 66 6.98 10.10 25.45
C HIS A 66 5.59 10.30 24.84
N SER A 67 5.32 11.52 24.36
CA SER A 67 4.31 11.74 23.35
C SER A 67 4.71 10.87 22.16
N TYR A 68 3.96 9.80 21.92
CA TYR A 68 3.84 9.27 20.57
C TYR A 68 3.23 10.39 19.74
N THR A 69 4.08 11.29 19.25
CA THR A 69 3.71 12.19 18.17
C THR A 69 3.50 11.26 16.99
N GLU A 70 2.24 10.90 16.73
CA GLU A 70 1.87 10.37 15.42
C GLU A 70 2.40 11.41 14.42
N HIS A 71 3.47 11.04 13.71
CA HIS A 71 4.08 11.92 12.74
C HIS A 71 3.05 12.09 11.62
N CYS A 72 2.24 13.14 11.71
CA CYS A 72 1.41 13.55 10.60
C CYS A 72 2.40 14.02 9.52
N PRO A 73 2.41 13.39 8.34
CA PRO A 73 3.34 13.78 7.29
C PRO A 73 3.09 15.25 6.94
N SER A 74 4.14 16.06 6.90
CA SER A 74 4.01 17.43 6.45
C SER A 74 3.75 17.48 4.94
N LEU A 75 3.19 18.59 4.45
CA LEU A 75 3.02 18.79 3.00
C LEU A 75 4.38 18.72 2.27
N THR A 76 5.43 19.25 2.88
CA THR A 76 6.80 19.20 2.35
C THR A 76 7.28 17.76 2.18
N GLU A 77 7.11 16.92 3.21
CA GLU A 77 7.45 15.49 3.14
C GLU A 77 6.66 14.78 2.04
N ALA A 78 5.36 15.06 1.91
CA ALA A 78 4.54 14.47 0.85
C ALA A 78 5.08 14.83 -0.56
N MET A 79 5.52 16.07 -0.76
CA MET A 79 6.12 16.50 -2.03
C MET A 79 7.48 15.85 -2.30
N GLU A 80 8.29 15.66 -1.27
CA GLU A 80 9.55 14.90 -1.39
C GLU A 80 9.29 13.44 -1.77
N GLN A 81 8.28 12.82 -1.15
CA GLN A 81 7.86 11.46 -1.51
C GLN A 81 7.35 11.37 -2.96
N ILE A 82 6.55 12.34 -3.42
CA ILE A 82 6.11 12.39 -4.83
C ILE A 82 7.31 12.49 -5.78
N ASN A 83 8.30 13.33 -5.45
CA ASN A 83 9.52 13.46 -6.26
C ASN A 83 10.34 12.15 -6.28
N SER A 84 10.47 11.49 -5.12
CA SER A 84 11.16 10.21 -5.02
C SER A 84 10.47 9.13 -5.84
N ILE A 85 9.14 9.03 -5.73
CA ILE A 85 8.32 8.12 -6.53
C ILE A 85 8.47 8.41 -8.02
N SER A 86 8.40 9.68 -8.42
CA SER A 86 8.60 10.10 -9.81
C SER A 86 9.94 9.65 -10.36
N ALA A 87 11.03 9.87 -9.62
CA ALA A 87 12.36 9.43 -10.02
C ALA A 87 12.44 7.90 -10.17
N SER A 88 11.89 7.14 -9.21
CA SER A 88 11.84 5.67 -9.31
C SER A 88 11.03 5.19 -10.51
N PHE A 89 9.90 5.82 -10.81
CA PHE A 89 9.08 5.51 -11.97
C PHE A 89 9.80 5.82 -13.29
N ILE A 90 10.49 6.97 -13.38
CA ILE A 90 11.31 7.33 -14.54
C ILE A 90 12.44 6.33 -14.75
N ILE A 91 13.14 5.92 -13.68
CA ILE A 91 14.20 4.92 -13.77
C ILE A 91 13.63 3.59 -14.26
N LEU A 92 12.53 3.11 -13.67
CA LEU A 92 11.90 1.85 -14.06
C LEU A 92 11.49 1.85 -15.54
N THR A 93 10.90 2.95 -15.99
CA THR A 93 10.39 3.08 -17.36
C THR A 93 11.45 3.55 -18.36
N MET A 94 12.70 3.75 -17.92
CA MET A 94 13.75 4.38 -18.72
C MET A 94 13.29 5.72 -19.35
N GLY A 95 12.43 6.44 -18.64
CA GLY A 95 11.83 7.71 -19.07
C GLY A 95 10.67 7.60 -20.05
N SER A 96 10.23 6.40 -20.45
CA SER A 96 9.12 6.21 -21.38
C SER A 96 8.22 5.03 -20.97
N PRO A 97 7.01 5.30 -20.45
CA PRO A 97 6.03 4.25 -20.16
C PRO A 97 5.73 3.36 -21.38
N LYS A 98 5.68 3.94 -22.58
CA LYS A 98 5.43 3.22 -23.83
C LYS A 98 6.56 2.23 -24.13
N HIS A 99 7.81 2.66 -23.95
CA HIS A 99 8.97 1.79 -24.12
C HIS A 99 9.01 0.66 -23.09
N TYR A 100 8.62 0.94 -21.85
CA TYR A 100 8.51 -0.10 -20.82
C TYR A 100 7.44 -1.14 -21.17
N ALA A 101 6.24 -0.72 -21.57
CA ALA A 101 5.18 -1.63 -22.00
C ALA A 101 5.62 -2.52 -23.17
N ASP A 102 6.27 -1.93 -24.17
CA ASP A 102 6.86 -2.68 -25.30
C ASP A 102 7.91 -3.69 -24.82
N THR A 103 8.82 -3.28 -23.94
CA THR A 103 9.86 -4.15 -23.38
C THR A 103 9.25 -5.34 -22.64
N ILE A 104 8.22 -5.11 -21.83
CA ILE A 104 7.49 -6.18 -21.12
C ILE A 104 6.83 -7.13 -22.13
N TYR A 105 6.21 -6.62 -23.19
CA TYR A 105 5.65 -7.45 -24.25
C TYR A 105 6.73 -8.31 -24.92
N GLN A 106 7.86 -7.72 -25.30
CA GLN A 106 8.95 -8.44 -25.97
C GLN A 106 9.51 -9.54 -25.06
N GLN A 107 9.71 -9.25 -23.77
CA GLN A 107 10.14 -10.25 -22.79
C GLN A 107 9.11 -11.38 -22.64
N PHE A 108 7.83 -11.03 -22.56
CA PHE A 108 6.74 -12.02 -22.45
C PHE A 108 6.72 -12.99 -23.64
N VAL A 109 6.92 -12.50 -24.86
CA VAL A 109 6.96 -13.36 -26.06
C VAL A 109 8.28 -14.12 -26.19
N THR A 110 9.41 -13.49 -25.88
CA THR A 110 10.74 -14.10 -26.05
C THR A 110 10.98 -15.25 -25.07
N LEU A 111 10.43 -15.14 -23.86
CA LEU A 111 10.55 -16.16 -22.81
C LEU A 111 9.43 -17.21 -22.86
N ASP A 112 8.73 -17.32 -24.00
CA ASP A 112 7.64 -18.28 -24.23
C ASP A 112 6.52 -18.20 -23.17
N PHE A 113 6.03 -16.97 -22.93
CA PHE A 113 4.89 -16.66 -22.07
C PHE A 113 5.13 -17.00 -20.59
N PRO A 114 6.17 -16.40 -19.96
CA PRO A 114 6.53 -16.69 -18.58
C PRO A 114 5.37 -16.32 -17.63
N GLN A 115 5.00 -17.27 -16.79
CA GLN A 115 3.97 -17.06 -15.79
C GLN A 115 4.42 -15.99 -14.78
N GLY A 116 3.55 -15.00 -14.51
CA GLY A 116 3.79 -13.98 -13.51
C GLY A 116 4.57 -12.75 -13.96
N LEU A 117 5.12 -12.70 -15.18
CA LEU A 117 5.83 -11.50 -15.66
C LEU A 117 4.89 -10.28 -15.70
N LEU A 118 3.73 -10.42 -16.35
CA LEU A 118 2.73 -9.35 -16.43
C LEU A 118 2.14 -9.01 -15.06
N ASP A 119 1.86 -10.03 -14.23
CA ASP A 119 1.38 -9.81 -12.86
C ASP A 119 2.38 -8.99 -12.04
N SER A 120 3.67 -9.29 -12.14
CA SER A 120 4.72 -8.57 -11.42
C SER A 120 4.81 -7.10 -11.85
N ALA A 121 4.73 -6.82 -13.16
CA ALA A 121 4.72 -5.47 -13.68
C ALA A 121 3.48 -4.67 -13.22
N ILE A 122 2.30 -5.32 -13.19
CA ILE A 122 1.06 -4.70 -12.68
C ILE A 122 1.16 -4.43 -11.16
N LEU A 123 1.78 -5.33 -10.40
CA LEU A 123 2.03 -5.14 -8.98
C LEU A 123 2.95 -3.96 -8.71
N ASP A 124 3.99 -3.77 -9.51
CA ASP A 124 4.88 -2.61 -9.42
C ASP A 124 4.11 -1.31 -9.66
N MET A 125 3.28 -1.25 -10.71
CA MET A 125 2.43 -0.08 -11.00
C MET A 125 1.43 0.20 -9.87
N SER A 126 0.82 -0.85 -9.32
CA SER A 126 -0.10 -0.76 -8.19
C SER A 126 0.60 -0.21 -6.94
N SER A 127 1.85 -0.61 -6.70
CA SER A 127 2.66 -0.10 -5.59
C SER A 127 2.93 1.40 -5.73
N PHE A 128 3.27 1.86 -6.94
CA PHE A 128 3.42 3.28 -7.24
C PHE A 128 2.13 4.06 -7.03
N GLU A 129 1.02 3.60 -7.62
CA GLU A 129 -0.28 4.24 -7.48
C GLU A 129 -0.69 4.36 -6.01
N GLN A 130 -0.62 3.27 -5.24
CA GLN A 130 -0.98 3.30 -3.82
C GLN A 130 -0.10 4.25 -3.01
N SER A 131 1.18 4.37 -3.36
CA SER A 131 2.09 5.30 -2.71
C SER A 131 1.76 6.76 -3.03
N LEU A 132 1.35 7.05 -4.26
CA LEU A 132 0.90 8.38 -4.70
C LEU A 132 -0.46 8.74 -4.08
N LEU A 133 -1.42 7.82 -4.04
CA LEU A 133 -2.73 8.02 -3.40
C LEU A 133 -2.62 8.30 -1.90
N LYS A 134 -1.59 7.78 -1.22
CA LYS A 134 -1.30 8.17 0.16
C LYS A 134 -0.90 9.65 0.25
N GLN A 135 -0.09 10.14 -0.68
CA GLN A 135 0.32 11.56 -0.71
C GLN A 135 -0.84 12.47 -1.13
N GLU A 136 -1.71 12.02 -2.03
CA GLU A 136 -2.97 12.71 -2.36
C GLU A 136 -3.78 13.05 -1.12
N ARG A 137 -3.94 12.07 -0.21
CA ARG A 137 -4.65 12.30 1.05
C ARG A 137 -3.94 13.35 1.89
N VAL A 138 -2.62 13.32 2.01
CA VAL A 138 -1.88 14.34 2.78
C VAL A 138 -2.09 15.74 2.18
N ILE A 139 -2.02 15.88 0.86
CA ILE A 139 -2.26 17.16 0.17
C ILE A 139 -3.68 17.66 0.44
N LEU A 140 -4.69 16.80 0.28
CA LEU A 140 -6.09 17.16 0.47
C LEU A 140 -6.44 17.55 1.92
N HIS A 141 -5.74 17.01 2.91
CA HIS A 141 -5.96 17.33 4.32
C HIS A 141 -5.05 18.46 4.82
N SER A 142 -4.18 19.00 3.97
CA SER A 142 -3.34 20.14 4.33
C SER A 142 -4.16 21.43 4.31
N PRO A 143 -4.06 22.30 5.33
CA PRO A 143 -4.80 23.56 5.41
C PRO A 143 -4.33 24.63 4.40
N SER A 144 -3.45 24.30 3.45
CA SER A 144 -2.88 25.25 2.49
C SER A 144 -3.85 25.64 1.36
N ILE A 145 -3.89 26.93 1.05
CA ILE A 145 -4.62 27.53 -0.09
C ILE A 145 -3.98 27.12 -1.45
N THR A 146 -2.76 26.55 -1.44
CA THR A 146 -2.01 26.23 -2.66
C THR A 146 -2.36 24.90 -3.33
N GLY A 147 -3.18 24.03 -2.71
CA GLY A 147 -3.31 22.60 -3.04
C GLY A 147 -3.54 22.21 -4.51
N GLY A 148 -3.97 23.15 -5.37
CA GLY A 148 -4.02 22.92 -6.82
C GLY A 148 -2.65 22.67 -7.48
N SER A 149 -1.58 23.33 -7.02
CA SER A 149 -0.23 23.17 -7.61
C SER A 149 0.38 21.81 -7.23
N GLU A 150 0.30 21.46 -5.96
CA GLU A 150 0.76 20.18 -5.41
C GLU A 150 -0.04 19.02 -6.00
N MET A 151 -1.37 19.17 -6.11
CA MET A 151 -2.21 18.19 -6.78
C MET A 151 -1.88 18.07 -8.28
N GLY A 152 -1.54 19.16 -8.96
CA GLY A 152 -1.05 19.14 -10.34
C GLY A 152 0.23 18.32 -10.49
N ARG A 153 1.20 18.53 -9.58
CA ARG A 153 2.44 17.76 -9.55
C ARG A 153 2.22 16.28 -9.24
N LEU A 154 1.30 15.96 -8.33
CA LEU A 154 0.90 14.58 -8.05
C LEU A 154 0.32 13.93 -9.32
N ARG A 155 -0.64 14.58 -9.98
CA ARG A 155 -1.30 14.06 -11.20
C ARG A 155 -0.32 13.85 -12.33
N ALA A 156 0.66 14.74 -12.50
CA ALA A 156 1.71 14.59 -13.50
C ALA A 156 2.53 13.28 -13.35
N VAL A 157 2.53 12.67 -12.17
CA VAL A 157 3.17 11.36 -11.93
C VAL A 157 2.14 10.23 -11.92
N LEU A 158 0.98 10.45 -11.29
CA LEU A 158 -0.07 9.45 -11.14
C LEU A 158 -0.71 9.05 -12.47
N ASP A 159 -0.97 10.01 -13.35
CA ASP A 159 -1.66 9.75 -14.62
C ASP A 159 -0.82 8.84 -15.54
N PRO A 160 0.50 9.06 -15.73
CA PRO A 160 1.36 8.11 -16.44
C PRO A 160 1.43 6.72 -15.81
N VAL A 161 1.44 6.61 -14.47
CA VAL A 161 1.44 5.32 -13.77
C VAL A 161 0.16 4.55 -14.08
N ARG A 162 -0.99 5.21 -14.01
CA ARG A 162 -2.30 4.60 -14.33
C ARG A 162 -2.43 4.22 -15.79
N LEU A 163 -1.95 5.08 -16.69
CA LEU A 163 -1.93 4.81 -18.11
C LEU A 163 -1.13 3.53 -18.40
N LEU A 164 0.06 3.41 -17.83
CA LEU A 164 0.88 2.21 -17.97
C LEU A 164 0.22 0.98 -17.35
N ALA A 165 -0.35 1.10 -16.16
CA ALA A 165 -1.11 0.00 -15.54
C ALA A 165 -2.22 -0.50 -16.48
N GLY A 166 -3.01 0.41 -17.08
CA GLY A 166 -4.06 0.06 -18.03
C GLY A 166 -3.55 -0.66 -19.28
N TRP A 167 -2.37 -0.27 -19.79
CA TRP A 167 -1.73 -0.98 -20.91
C TRP A 167 -1.31 -2.40 -20.53
N LEU A 168 -0.72 -2.58 -19.34
CA LEU A 168 -0.34 -3.90 -18.84
C LEU A 168 -1.57 -4.78 -18.54
N GLU A 169 -2.64 -4.19 -18.03
CA GLU A 169 -3.93 -4.85 -17.81
C GLU A 169 -4.59 -5.31 -19.12
N GLU A 170 -4.50 -4.50 -20.18
CA GLU A 170 -4.92 -4.93 -21.52
C GLU A 170 -4.10 -6.15 -21.96
N MET A 171 -2.77 -6.10 -21.81
CA MET A 171 -1.90 -7.19 -22.21
C MET A 171 -2.21 -8.50 -21.48
N ILE A 172 -2.39 -8.46 -20.15
CA ILE A 172 -2.73 -9.66 -19.37
C ILE A 172 -4.11 -10.19 -19.75
N TYR A 173 -5.10 -9.32 -19.97
CA TYR A 173 -6.43 -9.73 -20.39
C TYR A 173 -6.38 -10.47 -21.74
N GLU A 174 -5.66 -9.92 -22.72
CA GLU A 174 -5.51 -10.53 -24.04
C GLU A 174 -4.72 -11.86 -23.96
N ALA A 175 -3.66 -11.91 -23.15
CA ALA A 175 -2.87 -13.12 -22.92
C ALA A 175 -3.69 -14.24 -22.25
N MET A 176 -4.55 -13.89 -21.29
CA MET A 176 -5.45 -14.82 -20.60
C MET A 176 -6.47 -15.45 -21.55
N VAL A 177 -6.93 -14.71 -22.58
CA VAL A 177 -7.77 -15.30 -23.63
C VAL A 177 -6.93 -16.27 -24.48
N SER A 178 -5.82 -15.79 -25.04
CA SER A 178 -4.77 -16.64 -25.59
C SER A 178 -3.51 -15.81 -25.88
N PRO A 179 -2.30 -16.37 -25.71
CA PRO A 179 -1.08 -15.67 -26.09
C PRO A 179 -1.01 -15.29 -27.59
N ALA A 180 -1.63 -16.10 -28.45
CA ALA A 180 -1.75 -15.82 -29.88
C ALA A 180 -2.58 -14.56 -30.16
N ARG A 181 -3.66 -14.33 -29.41
CA ARG A 181 -4.51 -13.14 -29.55
C ARG A 181 -3.79 -11.87 -29.14
N LEU A 182 -3.03 -11.89 -28.03
CA LEU A 182 -2.16 -10.78 -27.65
C LEU A 182 -1.14 -10.47 -28.76
N ARG A 183 -0.49 -11.50 -29.30
CA ARG A 183 0.48 -11.36 -30.39
C ARG A 183 -0.14 -10.76 -31.65
N GLU A 184 -1.32 -11.21 -32.02
CA GLU A 184 -2.07 -10.68 -33.17
C GLU A 184 -2.39 -9.19 -32.97
N LYS A 185 -2.93 -8.80 -31.82
CA LYS A 185 -3.20 -7.40 -31.48
C LYS A 185 -1.94 -6.54 -31.54
N TYR A 186 -0.82 -7.03 -31.03
CA TYR A 186 0.46 -6.34 -31.11
C TYR A 186 0.90 -6.12 -32.58
N LEU A 187 0.85 -7.16 -33.41
CA LEU A 187 1.24 -7.09 -34.82
C LEU A 187 0.34 -6.14 -35.63
N ARG A 188 -0.94 -6.05 -35.28
CA ARG A 188 -1.90 -5.12 -35.88
C ARG A 188 -1.80 -3.69 -35.33
N LYS A 189 -0.96 -3.45 -34.32
CA LYS A 189 -0.86 -2.18 -33.58
C LYS A 189 -2.17 -1.76 -32.89
N ASP A 190 -2.96 -2.74 -32.48
CA ASP A 190 -4.28 -2.51 -31.85
C ASP A 190 -4.19 -2.31 -30.33
N LEU A 191 -3.05 -2.64 -29.71
CA LEU A 191 -2.81 -2.40 -28.28
C LEU A 191 -2.76 -0.90 -27.99
N ALA A 192 -3.31 -0.49 -26.86
CA ALA A 192 -3.48 0.93 -26.51
C ALA A 192 -2.15 1.70 -26.53
N PHE A 193 -1.06 1.10 -26.06
CA PHE A 193 0.26 1.76 -26.05
C PHE A 193 0.91 1.92 -27.44
N LEU A 194 0.43 1.20 -28.46
CA LEU A 194 0.94 1.25 -29.83
C LEU A 194 0.20 2.25 -30.71
N LYS A 195 -0.94 2.76 -30.27
CA LYS A 195 -1.65 3.83 -30.97
C LYS A 195 -0.76 5.08 -30.93
N ASP A 196 -0.63 5.73 -32.09
CA ASP A 196 0.06 7.01 -32.20
C ASP A 196 -0.91 8.10 -31.69
N ASP A 197 -0.40 9.01 -30.86
CA ASP A 197 -1.10 10.24 -30.46
C ASP A 197 -1.17 11.24 -31.63
#